data_AF-M4E775-F1
#
_entry.id   AF-M4E775-F1
#
_cell.length_a   1.000
_cell.length_b   1.000
_cell.length_c   1.000
_cell.angle_alpha   90.00
_cell.angle_beta   90.00
_cell.angle_gamma   90.00
#
_symmetry.space_group_name_H-M   'P 1'
#
loop_
_entity.id
_entity.type
_entity.pdbx_description
1 polymer ?
#
loop_
_entity_poly.entity_id
_entity_poly.type
_entity_poly.pdbx_seq_one_letter_code
_entity_poly.pdbx_strand_id
1 'polypeptide(L)'
;MSLLLLNQPSKLCLGKRVLVRSSPLGSDSFSSSLQQTPPCAIISVSPCPYADEIGNLNIKNANERSVTHVEKDVPGELSCPLKHFRFGILGTIGSAHGWVATPLEDGRVRLQDDLNPAASYTDPKHISLPCLVTLPYCQTQLVTNVSMSSSSPEEEDCVVAIKFFGPQLSLCRPAAQSNSEWINIRIANPCFFSSRVMFSKRDGMFHIPGSGGHLIGSWDLGEHKDHPKIQMLRFHNLAELTMSKLEILHSCFTSEHLVESQTTGETFLIKWCRKTTRSMLDMPKMKTEALMVFRLDEEGNAFYTEDIGDLVIFLSRAEPFCVPASSFPGMYPNRVEIFDVDEIGSVNLATGTVSTRNSTFNAPYYIPPQNIESTTN
;
A
#
# COMPACT_ATOMS: atom_id res chain seq x y z
N MET A 1 -39.30 66.91 5.72
CA MET A 1 -38.15 67.54 6.39
C MET A 1 -37.53 66.47 7.30
N SER A 2 -36.56 65.69 6.80
CA SER A 2 -35.09 65.80 7.05
C SER A 2 -34.70 65.32 8.46
N LEU A 3 -33.74 64.42 8.73
CA LEU A 3 -32.73 63.57 8.03
C LEU A 3 -32.36 62.46 9.09
N LEU A 4 -32.28 61.14 8.79
CA LEU A 4 -31.05 60.31 8.53
C LEU A 4 -30.01 60.31 9.71
N LEU A 5 -29.41 59.24 10.27
CA LEU A 5 -29.08 57.82 9.92
C LEU A 5 -28.61 56.99 11.17
N LEU A 6 -28.82 55.64 11.09
CA LEU A 6 -27.98 54.45 11.51
C LEU A 6 -27.37 54.35 12.93
N ASN A 7 -27.75 53.37 13.78
CA ASN A 7 -27.41 51.91 13.88
C ASN A 7 -26.15 51.53 14.74
N GLN A 8 -26.42 50.91 15.91
CA GLN A 8 -25.78 49.85 16.76
C GLN A 8 -24.39 49.22 16.43
N PRO A 9 -23.75 48.36 17.30
CA PRO A 9 -23.66 48.29 18.78
C PRO A 9 -22.24 47.93 19.37
N SER A 10 -22.20 47.78 20.71
CA SER A 10 -21.19 47.34 21.72
C SER A 10 -19.79 46.78 21.33
N LYS A 11 -18.74 47.37 21.93
CA LYS A 11 -17.32 46.94 21.93
C LYS A 11 -16.90 46.21 23.22
N LEU A 12 -16.32 45.03 23.03
CA LEU A 12 -15.11 44.43 23.63
C LEU A 12 -14.46 45.12 24.85
N CYS A 13 -14.33 44.39 25.96
CA CYS A 13 -13.40 44.67 27.06
C CYS A 13 -12.32 43.58 27.14
N LEU A 14 -11.06 44.01 27.04
CA LEU A 14 -9.83 43.23 27.24
C LEU A 14 -9.60 42.92 28.74
N GLY A 15 -9.25 41.68 29.08
CA GLY A 15 -8.94 41.29 30.47
C GLY A 15 -8.04 40.05 30.61
N LYS A 16 -6.73 40.32 30.75
CA LYS A 16 -5.64 39.58 31.46
C LYS A 16 -5.34 38.09 31.20
N ARG A 17 -4.06 37.87 30.86
CA ARG A 17 -3.30 36.60 30.84
C ARG A 17 -3.21 35.97 32.23
N VAL A 18 -3.38 34.65 32.30
CA VAL A 18 -3.04 33.80 33.46
C VAL A 18 -1.91 32.85 33.06
N LEU A 19 -0.84 32.88 33.85
CA LEU A 19 0.33 31.99 33.76
C LEU A 19 -0.08 30.56 34.14
N VAL A 20 0.28 29.57 33.30
CA VAL A 20 0.31 28.15 33.69
C VAL A 20 1.78 27.73 33.78
N ARG A 21 2.17 27.24 34.96
CA ARG A 21 3.51 26.70 35.26
C ARG A 21 3.73 25.40 34.50
N SER A 22 4.77 25.34 33.68
CA SER A 22 5.38 24.10 33.21
C SER A 22 6.43 23.63 34.21
N SER A 23 6.33 22.37 34.65
CA SER A 23 7.40 21.68 35.37
C SER A 23 8.31 20.99 34.34
N PRO A 24 9.65 21.06 34.46
CA PRO A 24 10.55 20.33 33.58
C PRO A 24 10.75 18.92 34.13
N LEU A 25 10.34 17.90 33.39
CA LEU A 25 10.82 16.52 33.61
C LEU A 25 11.94 16.24 32.60
N GLY A 26 12.99 15.59 33.10
CA GLY A 26 14.32 15.51 32.51
C GLY A 26 14.36 15.00 31.07
N SER A 27 15.01 15.79 30.23
CA SER A 27 15.52 15.39 28.93
C SER A 27 16.82 14.60 29.15
N ASP A 28 16.74 13.28 29.07
CA ASP A 28 17.83 12.40 28.64
C ASP A 28 17.19 11.12 28.10
N SER A 29 16.50 11.26 26.96
CA SER A 29 16.25 10.13 26.08
C SER A 29 16.81 10.56 24.73
N PHE A 30 18.03 10.13 24.44
CA PHE A 30 18.59 10.17 23.11
C PHE A 30 17.64 9.38 22.19
N SER A 31 16.73 10.08 21.52
CA SER A 31 16.05 9.52 20.35
C SER A 31 17.12 9.44 19.27
N SER A 32 17.77 8.29 19.17
CA SER A 32 18.48 7.92 17.96
C SER A 32 17.41 7.85 16.86
N SER A 33 17.23 8.94 16.11
CA SER A 33 16.38 8.90 14.93
C SER A 33 16.98 7.87 13.99
N LEU A 34 16.39 6.67 13.92
CA LEU A 34 16.73 5.70 12.90
C LEU A 34 16.61 6.40 11.55
N GLN A 35 17.70 6.42 10.79
CA GLN A 35 17.70 7.01 9.46
C GLN A 35 16.85 6.10 8.58
N GLN A 36 15.83 6.64 7.92
CA GLN A 36 14.97 5.86 7.04
C GLN A 36 15.36 6.10 5.57
N THR A 37 15.29 5.06 4.75
CA THR A 37 15.35 5.23 3.29
C THR A 37 14.10 5.97 2.80
N PRO A 38 14.19 6.74 1.70
CA PRO A 38 13.00 7.18 1.00
C PRO A 38 12.17 5.98 0.49
N PRO A 39 10.84 6.14 0.30
CA PRO A 39 10.09 5.17 -0.50
C PRO A 39 10.70 5.04 -1.89
N CYS A 40 10.72 3.83 -2.46
CA CYS A 40 11.31 3.61 -3.78
C CYS A 40 10.50 2.65 -4.66
N ALA A 41 10.53 2.88 -5.96
CA ALA A 41 9.96 1.97 -6.97
C ALA A 41 11.03 1.03 -7.52
N ILE A 42 10.70 -0.26 -7.65
CA ILE A 42 11.56 -1.26 -8.32
C ILE A 42 11.37 -1.17 -9.84
N ILE A 43 12.34 -0.61 -10.56
CA ILE A 43 12.21 -0.31 -12.00
C ILE A 43 12.57 -1.53 -12.85
N SER A 44 13.72 -2.14 -12.59
CA SER A 44 14.20 -3.30 -13.34
C SER A 44 15.34 -4.00 -12.62
N VAL A 45 15.68 -5.20 -13.09
CA VAL A 45 16.91 -5.90 -12.76
C VAL A 45 17.77 -5.91 -14.02
N SER A 46 18.97 -5.33 -13.96
CA SER A 46 19.94 -5.32 -15.06
C SER A 46 20.88 -6.51 -14.95
N PRO A 47 21.13 -7.28 -16.01
CA PRO A 47 22.06 -8.42 -15.94
C PRO A 47 23.47 -7.96 -15.55
N CYS A 48 24.14 -8.72 -14.68
CA CYS A 48 25.53 -8.50 -14.33
C CYS A 48 26.43 -8.99 -15.49
N PRO A 49 27.40 -8.19 -15.99
CA PRO A 49 28.26 -8.60 -17.10
C PRO A 49 29.18 -9.79 -16.80
N TYR A 50 29.37 -10.11 -15.52
CA TYR A 50 30.39 -11.05 -15.03
C TYR A 50 29.79 -12.29 -14.36
N ALA A 51 28.47 -12.37 -14.22
CA ALA A 51 27.77 -13.49 -13.59
C ALA A 51 26.39 -13.70 -14.24
N ASP A 52 26.21 -14.86 -14.90
CA ASP A 52 25.01 -15.21 -15.67
C ASP A 52 23.73 -15.36 -14.82
N GLU A 53 23.87 -15.50 -13.50
CA GLU A 53 22.76 -15.74 -12.55
C GLU A 53 22.47 -14.56 -11.63
N ILE A 54 23.12 -13.42 -11.84
CA ILE A 54 23.09 -12.25 -10.96
C ILE A 54 22.73 -11.01 -11.77
N GLY A 55 21.83 -10.17 -11.24
CA GLY A 55 21.53 -8.87 -11.84
C GLY A 55 21.38 -7.76 -10.81
N ASN A 56 21.79 -6.54 -11.18
CA ASN A 56 21.73 -5.33 -10.36
C ASN A 56 20.30 -4.77 -10.29
N LEU A 57 19.86 -4.39 -9.09
CA LEU A 57 18.55 -3.81 -8.84
C LEU A 57 18.55 -2.31 -9.18
N ASN A 58 17.73 -1.91 -10.15
CA ASN A 58 17.52 -0.50 -10.45
C ASN A 58 16.26 0.00 -9.74
N ILE A 59 16.43 1.01 -8.89
CA ILE A 59 15.33 1.62 -8.15
C ILE A 59 15.16 3.09 -8.52
N LYS A 60 13.99 3.63 -8.23
CA LYS A 60 13.75 5.07 -8.28
C LYS A 60 13.21 5.53 -6.95
N ASN A 61 14.00 6.31 -6.22
CA ASN A 61 13.55 6.95 -4.99
C ASN A 61 12.46 7.98 -5.29
N ALA A 62 11.42 8.02 -4.47
CA ALA A 62 10.27 8.90 -4.67
C ALA A 62 10.60 10.38 -4.50
N ASN A 63 11.65 10.68 -3.74
CA ASN A 63 12.13 12.04 -3.47
C ASN A 63 13.19 12.52 -4.49
N GLU A 64 13.59 11.67 -5.43
CA GLU A 64 14.61 11.96 -6.44
C GLU A 64 14.01 11.97 -7.86
N ARG A 65 14.68 12.69 -8.76
CA ARG A 65 14.28 12.75 -10.18
C ARG A 65 14.96 11.66 -11.03
N SER A 66 16.13 11.19 -10.60
CA SER A 66 16.94 10.18 -11.29
C SER A 66 16.62 8.77 -10.82
N VAL A 67 16.93 7.79 -11.67
CA VAL A 67 17.00 6.38 -11.29
C VAL A 67 18.33 6.17 -10.55
N THR A 68 18.28 5.42 -9.45
CA THR A 68 19.44 5.07 -8.64
C THR A 68 19.77 3.61 -8.89
N HIS A 69 21.02 3.33 -9.26
CA HIS A 69 21.52 1.98 -9.46
C HIS A 69 21.98 1.44 -8.12
N VAL A 70 21.39 0.33 -7.68
CA VAL A 70 21.80 -0.37 -6.47
C VAL A 70 22.44 -1.67 -6.89
N GLU A 71 23.72 -1.84 -6.56
CA GLU A 71 24.40 -3.12 -6.70
C GLU A 71 23.78 -4.07 -5.67
N LYS A 72 22.90 -4.95 -6.14
CA LYS A 72 22.26 -5.96 -5.33
C LYS A 72 22.09 -7.21 -6.15
N ASP A 73 22.53 -8.35 -5.63
CA ASP A 73 22.39 -9.64 -6.30
C ASP A 73 20.95 -10.10 -6.20
N VAL A 74 20.24 -10.05 -7.32
CA VAL A 74 18.88 -10.58 -7.44
C VAL A 74 18.95 -11.89 -8.24
N PRO A 75 18.33 -12.99 -7.77
CA PRO A 75 18.35 -14.28 -8.48
C PRO A 75 17.96 -14.15 -9.96
N GLY A 76 18.78 -14.73 -10.86
CA GLY A 76 18.61 -14.63 -12.31
C GLY A 76 17.26 -15.11 -12.86
N GLU A 77 16.51 -15.93 -12.13
CA GLU A 77 15.12 -16.30 -12.45
C GLU A 77 14.18 -15.09 -12.49
N LEU A 78 14.49 -14.02 -11.73
CA LEU A 78 13.78 -12.73 -11.74
C LEU A 78 14.22 -11.85 -12.93
N SER A 79 15.31 -12.19 -13.61
CA SER A 79 15.84 -11.48 -14.79
C SER A 79 15.38 -12.07 -16.13
N CYS A 80 14.81 -13.27 -16.15
CA CYS A 80 14.41 -13.99 -17.35
C CYS A 80 13.00 -13.61 -17.85
N PRO A 81 12.84 -12.97 -19.02
CA PRO A 81 11.52 -12.54 -19.52
C PRO A 81 10.65 -13.69 -20.09
N LEU A 82 11.19 -14.92 -20.21
CA LEU A 82 10.66 -15.93 -21.15
C LEU A 82 10.22 -17.26 -20.54
N LYS A 83 10.21 -17.43 -19.22
CA LYS A 83 9.59 -18.61 -18.59
C LYS A 83 8.63 -18.13 -17.50
N HIS A 84 7.42 -18.69 -17.50
CA HIS A 84 6.30 -18.46 -16.56
C HIS A 84 5.17 -17.52 -17.04
N PHE A 85 4.59 -17.83 -18.20
CA PHE A 85 3.20 -17.47 -18.55
C PHE A 85 2.16 -18.42 -17.90
N ARG A 86 2.30 -18.72 -16.60
CA ARG A 86 1.24 -19.39 -15.82
C ARG A 86 0.92 -18.72 -14.47
N PHE A 87 1.81 -17.87 -13.95
CA PHE A 87 1.52 -16.95 -12.84
C PHE A 87 2.14 -15.61 -13.22
N GLY A 88 1.30 -14.63 -13.55
CA GLY A 88 1.69 -13.47 -14.35
C GLY A 88 2.87 -12.69 -13.78
N ILE A 89 3.90 -12.53 -14.62
CA ILE A 89 4.94 -11.50 -14.57
C ILE A 89 5.75 -11.55 -13.24
N LEU A 90 6.93 -12.16 -13.34
CA LEU A 90 7.94 -12.44 -12.29
C LEU A 90 7.73 -13.64 -11.37
N GLY A 91 6.64 -14.39 -11.49
CA GLY A 91 6.38 -15.52 -10.58
C GLY A 91 6.08 -15.11 -9.14
N THR A 92 6.24 -13.85 -8.75
CA THR A 92 5.93 -13.33 -7.41
C THR A 92 4.42 -13.17 -7.21
N ILE A 93 3.93 -13.50 -6.01
CA ILE A 93 2.49 -13.43 -5.67
C ILE A 93 2.09 -12.15 -4.92
N GLY A 94 3.04 -11.40 -4.36
CA GLY A 94 2.80 -10.11 -3.69
C GLY A 94 4.02 -9.59 -2.92
N SER A 95 3.90 -8.39 -2.35
CA SER A 95 4.95 -7.79 -1.51
C SER A 95 4.33 -6.92 -0.39
N ALA A 96 4.99 -6.90 0.76
CA ALA A 96 4.65 -6.05 1.91
C ALA A 96 5.93 -5.70 2.69
N HIS A 97 6.07 -4.45 3.12
CA HIS A 97 7.19 -3.95 3.94
C HIS A 97 8.61 -4.23 3.41
N GLY A 98 8.79 -4.41 2.09
CA GLY A 98 10.10 -4.76 1.52
C GLY A 98 10.32 -6.26 1.32
N TRP A 99 9.44 -7.10 1.87
CA TRP A 99 9.43 -8.54 1.63
C TRP A 99 8.60 -8.88 0.40
N VAL A 100 9.06 -9.85 -0.36
CA VAL A 100 8.40 -10.36 -1.56
C VAL A 100 8.05 -11.81 -1.34
N ALA A 101 6.81 -12.18 -1.68
CA ALA A 101 6.34 -13.55 -1.62
C ALA A 101 6.43 -14.22 -2.99
N THR A 102 7.11 -15.36 -3.06
CA THR A 102 7.35 -16.14 -4.29
C THR A 102 6.92 -17.59 -4.06
N PRO A 103 6.14 -18.20 -4.96
CA PRO A 103 5.80 -19.62 -4.90
C PRO A 103 7.02 -20.47 -5.25
N LEU A 104 7.17 -21.61 -4.58
CA LEU A 104 8.18 -22.63 -4.87
C LEU A 104 7.56 -23.80 -5.64
N GLU A 105 8.40 -24.56 -6.36
CA GLU A 105 7.94 -25.71 -7.16
C GLU A 105 7.24 -26.80 -6.32
N ASP A 106 7.59 -26.90 -5.04
CA ASP A 106 6.99 -27.84 -4.08
C ASP A 106 5.67 -27.36 -3.47
N GLY A 107 5.12 -26.24 -3.96
CA GLY A 107 3.84 -25.67 -3.51
C GLY A 107 3.92 -24.83 -2.22
N ARG A 108 5.12 -24.63 -1.67
CA ARG A 108 5.37 -23.67 -0.58
C ARG A 108 5.45 -22.24 -1.12
N VAL A 109 5.44 -21.28 -0.19
CA VAL A 109 5.69 -19.87 -0.47
C VAL A 109 6.96 -19.46 0.27
N ARG A 110 7.87 -18.75 -0.40
CA ARG A 110 9.06 -18.14 0.20
C ARG A 110 8.83 -16.64 0.34
N LEU A 111 9.12 -16.10 1.52
CA LEU A 111 9.32 -14.68 1.73
C LEU A 111 10.81 -14.38 1.59
N GLN A 112 11.15 -13.38 0.79
CA GLN A 112 12.53 -12.95 0.56
C GLN A 112 12.62 -11.42 0.52
N ASP A 113 13.72 -10.88 1.00
CA ASP A 113 13.99 -9.44 1.00
C ASP A 113 14.86 -9.00 -0.19
N ASP A 114 15.01 -9.84 -1.22
CA ASP A 114 15.87 -9.59 -2.39
C ASP A 114 15.54 -8.28 -3.14
N LEU A 115 14.28 -7.82 -3.13
CA LEU A 115 13.90 -6.53 -3.74
C LEU A 115 13.98 -5.33 -2.80
N ASN A 116 14.36 -5.53 -1.53
CA ASN A 116 14.55 -4.45 -0.57
C ASN A 116 15.96 -3.82 -0.72
N PRO A 117 16.10 -2.57 -1.15
CA PRO A 117 17.43 -1.96 -1.33
C PRO A 117 18.20 -1.73 -0.02
N ALA A 118 17.53 -1.78 1.13
CA ALA A 118 18.16 -1.62 2.45
C ALA A 118 18.59 -2.96 3.09
N ALA A 119 18.17 -4.09 2.52
CA ALA A 119 18.51 -5.41 3.06
C ALA A 119 19.98 -5.80 2.77
N SER A 120 20.50 -6.71 3.59
CA SER A 120 21.87 -7.22 3.46
C SER A 120 22.10 -7.83 2.08
N TYR A 121 23.19 -7.39 1.44
CA TYR A 121 23.64 -7.95 0.16
C TYR A 121 24.30 -9.32 0.34
N THR A 122 25.14 -9.47 1.36
CA THR A 122 25.94 -10.69 1.56
C THR A 122 25.18 -11.81 2.26
N ASP A 123 24.03 -11.49 2.86
CA ASP A 123 23.22 -12.42 3.64
C ASP A 123 21.73 -12.14 3.42
N PRO A 124 21.20 -12.42 2.19
CA PRO A 124 19.78 -12.23 1.89
C PRO A 124 18.93 -13.19 2.73
N LYS A 125 17.79 -12.70 3.23
CA LYS A 125 16.96 -13.46 4.15
C LYS A 125 15.81 -14.13 3.44
N HIS A 126 15.76 -15.46 3.51
CA HIS A 126 14.70 -16.26 2.90
C HIS A 126 13.95 -17.08 3.97
N ILE A 127 12.64 -16.88 4.09
CA ILE A 127 11.78 -17.62 5.02
C ILE A 127 10.79 -18.47 4.22
N SER A 128 10.84 -19.79 4.40
CA SER A 128 9.88 -20.69 3.76
C SER A 128 8.64 -20.87 4.62
N LEU A 129 7.48 -20.54 4.06
CA LEU A 129 6.16 -20.80 4.63
C LEU A 129 5.68 -22.22 4.27
N PRO A 130 4.67 -22.76 4.98
CA PRO A 130 4.13 -24.09 4.69
C PRO A 130 3.48 -24.19 3.30
N CYS A 131 3.19 -25.41 2.82
CA CYS A 131 2.45 -25.61 1.57
C CYS A 131 1.05 -25.01 1.66
N LEU A 132 0.61 -24.29 0.62
CA LEU A 132 -0.73 -23.74 0.58
C LEU A 132 -1.79 -24.85 0.55
N VAL A 133 -2.86 -24.65 1.32
CA VAL A 133 -4.00 -25.58 1.38
C VAL A 133 -5.22 -24.91 0.76
N THR A 134 -5.77 -25.50 -0.31
CA THR A 134 -7.00 -25.01 -0.94
C THR A 134 -8.23 -25.54 -0.23
N LEU A 135 -9.10 -24.65 0.25
CA LEU A 135 -10.39 -25.04 0.83
C LEU A 135 -11.37 -25.50 -0.27
N PRO A 136 -12.39 -26.32 0.07
CA PRO A 136 -13.45 -26.69 -0.87
C PRO A 136 -14.10 -25.45 -1.51
N TYR A 137 -14.32 -25.51 -2.83
CA TYR A 137 -14.89 -24.42 -3.65
C TYR A 137 -14.04 -23.12 -3.68
N CYS A 138 -12.77 -23.20 -3.29
CA CYS A 138 -11.80 -22.11 -3.36
C CYS A 138 -10.69 -22.41 -4.37
N GLN A 139 -9.76 -21.47 -4.54
CA GLN A 139 -8.57 -21.64 -5.37
C GLN A 139 -7.40 -20.86 -4.73
N THR A 140 -6.18 -21.37 -4.89
CA THR A 140 -4.95 -20.73 -4.35
C THR A 140 -3.91 -20.41 -5.42
N GLN A 141 -4.32 -20.40 -6.69
CA GLN A 141 -3.47 -20.14 -7.85
C GLN A 141 -3.37 -18.63 -8.15
N LEU A 142 -4.49 -17.92 -8.13
CA LEU A 142 -4.53 -16.49 -8.40
C LEU A 142 -4.54 -15.72 -7.08
N VAL A 143 -3.44 -15.02 -6.78
CA VAL A 143 -3.28 -14.16 -5.60
C VAL A 143 -3.61 -12.71 -5.98
N THR A 144 -4.35 -12.02 -5.11
CA THR A 144 -4.65 -10.60 -5.25
C THR A 144 -3.52 -9.73 -4.68
N ASN A 145 -3.07 -10.02 -3.46
CA ASN A 145 -1.87 -9.49 -2.84
C ASN A 145 -1.48 -10.27 -1.56
N VAL A 146 -0.37 -9.82 -0.97
CA VAL A 146 0.11 -10.19 0.36
C VAL A 146 0.11 -8.94 1.25
N SER A 147 -0.11 -9.13 2.54
CA SER A 147 -0.08 -8.11 3.59
C SER A 147 0.55 -8.69 4.86
N MET A 148 1.20 -7.86 5.68
CA MET A 148 1.82 -8.31 6.92
C MET A 148 1.51 -7.39 8.09
N SER A 149 1.38 -7.98 9.28
CA SER A 149 1.06 -7.21 10.49
C SER A 149 2.22 -6.36 11.01
N SER A 150 3.45 -6.75 10.70
CA SER A 150 4.65 -5.99 11.03
C SER A 150 5.63 -5.93 9.86
N SER A 151 6.68 -5.12 10.03
CA SER A 151 7.69 -4.90 8.99
C SER A 151 8.64 -6.08 8.79
N SER A 152 8.77 -6.95 9.80
CA SER A 152 9.64 -8.13 9.73
C SER A 152 8.88 -9.42 10.01
N PRO A 153 8.90 -10.40 9.09
CA PRO A 153 8.28 -11.71 9.28
C PRO A 153 9.00 -12.57 10.33
N GLU A 154 10.16 -12.14 10.82
CA GLU A 154 10.92 -12.81 11.88
C GLU A 154 10.38 -12.49 13.28
N GLU A 155 9.57 -11.43 13.42
CA GLU A 155 8.94 -11.08 14.69
C GLU A 155 7.90 -12.16 15.09
N GLU A 156 7.89 -12.54 16.37
CA GLU A 156 7.11 -13.68 16.89
C GLU A 156 5.60 -13.54 16.64
N ASP A 157 5.10 -12.31 16.73
CA ASP A 157 3.70 -11.95 16.54
C ASP A 157 3.37 -11.53 15.11
N CYS A 158 4.35 -11.53 14.19
CA CYS A 158 4.09 -11.20 12.79
C CYS A 158 3.17 -12.24 12.15
N VAL A 159 2.09 -11.76 11.55
CA VAL A 159 1.15 -12.53 10.75
C VAL A 159 1.27 -12.09 9.30
N VAL A 160 1.37 -13.07 8.42
CA VAL A 160 1.38 -12.89 6.97
C VAL A 160 0.02 -13.33 6.43
N ALA A 161 -0.61 -12.46 5.66
CA ALA A 161 -1.87 -12.70 4.99
C ALA A 161 -1.67 -12.83 3.49
N ILE A 162 -2.17 -13.92 2.90
CA ILE A 162 -2.27 -14.10 1.46
C ILE A 162 -3.75 -14.11 1.08
N LYS A 163 -4.16 -13.14 0.24
CA LYS A 163 -5.53 -13.05 -0.26
C LYS A 163 -5.60 -13.56 -1.69
N PHE A 164 -6.45 -14.56 -1.92
CA PHE A 164 -6.66 -15.14 -3.25
C PHE A 164 -7.84 -14.50 -3.97
N PHE A 165 -7.84 -14.57 -5.30
CA PHE A 165 -9.01 -14.22 -6.09
C PHE A 165 -10.12 -15.24 -5.83
N GLY A 166 -11.19 -14.83 -5.16
CA GLY A 166 -12.25 -15.73 -4.69
C GLY A 166 -12.37 -15.78 -3.16
N PRO A 167 -13.04 -16.82 -2.64
CA PRO A 167 -13.48 -16.88 -1.25
C PRO A 167 -12.42 -17.34 -0.24
N GLN A 168 -11.12 -17.14 -0.48
CA GLN A 168 -10.09 -17.61 0.46
C GLN A 168 -9.11 -16.50 0.89
N LEU A 169 -8.87 -16.44 2.20
CA LEU A 169 -7.80 -15.72 2.88
C LEU A 169 -7.00 -16.74 3.70
N SER A 170 -5.68 -16.71 3.61
CA SER A 170 -4.81 -17.60 4.39
C SER A 170 -3.86 -16.77 5.25
N LEU A 171 -3.81 -17.09 6.54
CA LEU A 171 -3.01 -16.40 7.54
C LEU A 171 -1.95 -17.36 8.10
N CYS A 172 -0.74 -16.87 8.35
CA CYS A 172 0.38 -17.67 8.85
C CYS A 172 1.30 -16.84 9.75
N ARG A 173 1.93 -17.47 10.75
CA ARG A 173 2.97 -16.85 11.60
C ARG A 173 4.34 -17.40 11.23
N PRO A 174 5.18 -16.67 10.47
CA PRO A 174 6.42 -17.23 9.92
C PRO A 174 7.46 -17.59 10.99
N ALA A 175 7.57 -16.79 12.05
CA ALA A 175 8.55 -16.97 13.12
C ALA A 175 8.35 -18.28 13.92
N ALA A 176 7.15 -18.87 13.90
CA ALA A 176 6.83 -20.11 14.60
C ALA A 176 7.34 -21.38 13.88
N GLN A 177 8.42 -21.29 13.08
CA GLN A 177 8.85 -22.21 12.00
C GLN A 177 8.64 -23.72 12.20
N SER A 178 8.77 -24.26 13.42
CA SER A 178 8.52 -25.69 13.69
C SER A 178 7.04 -26.08 13.76
N ASN A 179 6.14 -25.13 14.03
CA ASN A 179 4.68 -25.29 14.16
C ASN A 179 3.90 -24.31 13.27
N SER A 180 4.56 -23.69 12.29
CA SER A 180 3.91 -22.74 11.40
C SER A 180 2.90 -23.48 10.52
N GLU A 181 1.62 -23.12 10.63
CA GLU A 181 0.54 -23.69 9.83
C GLU A 181 -0.33 -22.59 9.22
N TRP A 182 -0.93 -22.89 8.06
CA TRP A 182 -1.90 -21.99 7.45
C TRP A 182 -3.25 -22.07 8.15
N ILE A 183 -3.70 -20.92 8.62
CA ILE A 183 -5.09 -20.72 9.03
C ILE A 183 -5.85 -20.22 7.80
N ASN A 184 -6.57 -21.15 7.16
CA ASN A 184 -7.33 -20.87 5.95
C ASN A 184 -8.76 -20.49 6.30
N ILE A 185 -9.19 -19.32 5.85
CA ILE A 185 -10.50 -18.74 6.13
C ILE A 185 -11.29 -18.66 4.83
N ARG A 186 -12.51 -19.21 4.84
CA ARG A 186 -13.44 -19.08 3.72
C ARG A 186 -14.26 -17.80 3.87
N ILE A 187 -14.08 -16.86 2.97
CA ILE A 187 -14.86 -15.62 2.91
C ILE A 187 -16.23 -15.93 2.30
N ALA A 188 -17.29 -15.64 3.05
CA ALA A 188 -18.66 -15.92 2.62
C ALA A 188 -19.20 -14.88 1.62
N ASN A 189 -18.90 -13.60 1.83
CA ASN A 189 -19.46 -12.52 1.03
C ASN A 189 -18.69 -12.31 -0.30
N PRO A 190 -19.31 -12.50 -1.48
CA PRO A 190 -18.66 -12.36 -2.78
C PRO A 190 -18.05 -11.00 -3.08
N CYS A 191 -18.50 -9.93 -2.42
CA CYS A 191 -17.94 -8.60 -2.68
C CYS A 191 -16.44 -8.51 -2.37
N PHE A 192 -15.89 -9.40 -1.54
CA PHE A 192 -14.47 -9.41 -1.18
C PHE A 192 -13.61 -10.32 -2.07
N PHE A 193 -14.17 -10.96 -3.10
CA PHE A 193 -13.46 -12.01 -3.85
C PHE A 193 -12.30 -11.46 -4.67
N SER A 194 -12.47 -10.32 -5.32
CA SER A 194 -11.43 -9.68 -6.15
C SER A 194 -10.59 -8.65 -5.40
N SER A 195 -10.95 -8.35 -4.15
CA SER A 195 -10.35 -7.29 -3.35
C SER A 195 -9.04 -7.69 -2.70
N ARG A 196 -8.23 -6.69 -2.38
CA ARG A 196 -6.93 -6.84 -1.72
C ARG A 196 -7.07 -6.72 -0.21
N VAL A 197 -6.16 -7.37 0.51
CA VAL A 197 -6.06 -7.29 1.98
C VAL A 197 -5.02 -6.26 2.39
N MET A 198 -5.25 -5.52 3.47
CA MET A 198 -4.22 -4.73 4.16
C MET A 198 -4.27 -5.01 5.66
N PHE A 199 -3.20 -4.73 6.39
CA PHE A 199 -3.21 -4.81 7.85
C PHE A 199 -3.44 -3.42 8.44
N SER A 200 -4.50 -3.29 9.24
CA SER A 200 -4.77 -2.10 10.05
C SER A 200 -4.00 -2.21 11.35
N LYS A 201 -3.00 -1.34 11.55
CA LYS A 201 -2.30 -1.28 12.85
C LYS A 201 -3.19 -0.70 13.94
N ARG A 202 -4.09 0.22 13.57
CA ARG A 202 -5.05 0.82 14.50
C ARG A 202 -5.97 -0.24 15.12
N ASP A 203 -6.51 -1.10 14.26
CA ASP A 203 -7.53 -2.07 14.69
C ASP A 203 -6.92 -3.44 15.02
N GLY A 204 -5.65 -3.68 14.66
CA GLY A 204 -4.97 -4.96 14.86
C GLY A 204 -5.53 -6.09 13.98
N MET A 205 -6.10 -5.74 12.82
CA MET A 205 -6.86 -6.65 11.98
C MET A 205 -6.50 -6.52 10.50
N PHE A 206 -6.69 -7.61 9.75
CA PHE A 206 -6.63 -7.59 8.30
C PHE A 206 -7.94 -7.10 7.71
N HIS A 207 -7.88 -6.00 6.97
CA HIS A 207 -9.02 -5.37 6.32
C HIS A 207 -9.08 -5.69 4.84
N ILE A 208 -10.28 -5.93 4.34
CA ILE A 208 -10.56 -6.09 2.91
C ILE A 208 -11.72 -5.15 2.54
N PRO A 209 -11.52 -4.15 1.67
CA PRO A 209 -12.61 -3.36 1.14
C PRO A 209 -13.41 -4.20 0.14
N GLY A 210 -14.73 -4.26 0.28
CA GLY A 210 -15.60 -4.93 -0.67
C GLY A 210 -15.63 -4.19 -2.00
N SER A 211 -15.83 -4.91 -3.09
CA SER A 211 -16.03 -4.34 -4.41
C SER A 211 -17.14 -3.28 -4.38
N GLY A 212 -16.86 -2.12 -4.98
CA GLY A 212 -17.70 -0.93 -4.90
C GLY A 212 -17.44 -0.05 -3.68
N GLY A 213 -16.68 -0.54 -2.69
CA GLY A 213 -16.20 0.23 -1.54
C GLY A 213 -17.24 0.50 -0.45
N HIS A 214 -18.37 -0.20 -0.45
CA HIS A 214 -19.45 0.03 0.53
C HIS A 214 -19.31 -0.77 1.82
N LEU A 215 -18.43 -1.78 1.84
CA LEU A 215 -18.19 -2.64 2.99
C LEU A 215 -16.70 -2.74 3.26
N ILE A 216 -16.31 -2.83 4.52
CA ILE A 216 -15.00 -3.31 4.95
C ILE A 216 -15.26 -4.56 5.79
N GLY A 217 -14.59 -5.66 5.44
CA GLY A 217 -14.50 -6.82 6.32
C GLY A 217 -13.18 -6.79 7.08
N SER A 218 -13.21 -7.14 8.36
CA SER A 218 -12.02 -7.23 9.22
C SER A 218 -11.90 -8.63 9.81
N TRP A 219 -10.70 -9.21 9.69
CA TRP A 219 -10.34 -10.54 10.19
C TRP A 219 -9.13 -10.48 11.10
N ASP A 220 -9.12 -11.33 12.13
CA ASP A 220 -7.95 -11.60 12.96
C ASP A 220 -7.81 -13.11 13.22
N LEU A 221 -6.80 -13.48 14.02
CA LEU A 221 -6.58 -14.87 14.43
C LEU A 221 -7.35 -15.27 15.70
N GLY A 222 -8.09 -14.34 16.30
CA GLY A 222 -8.85 -14.53 17.53
C GLY A 222 -10.35 -14.66 17.23
N GLU A 223 -11.13 -13.73 17.76
CA GLU A 223 -12.60 -13.76 17.72
C GLU A 223 -13.16 -13.58 16.31
N HIS A 224 -12.47 -12.81 15.45
CA HIS A 224 -12.97 -12.43 14.13
C HIS A 224 -12.46 -13.33 12.99
N LYS A 225 -11.96 -14.52 13.33
CA LYS A 225 -11.52 -15.52 12.35
C LYS A 225 -12.67 -16.07 11.50
N ASP A 226 -13.70 -16.61 12.15
CA ASP A 226 -14.86 -17.24 11.47
C ASP A 226 -16.04 -16.26 11.30
N HIS A 227 -16.08 -15.22 12.12
CA HIS A 227 -17.11 -14.19 12.13
C HIS A 227 -16.47 -12.79 11.97
N PRO A 228 -16.14 -12.40 10.73
CA PRO A 228 -15.48 -11.12 10.49
C PRO A 228 -16.37 -9.96 10.90
N LYS A 229 -15.74 -8.91 11.42
CA LYS A 229 -16.42 -7.63 11.64
C LYS A 229 -16.71 -7.01 10.27
N ILE A 230 -17.98 -6.74 9.99
CA ILE A 230 -18.39 -6.08 8.75
C ILE A 230 -18.80 -4.65 9.10
N GLN A 231 -18.08 -3.68 8.55
CA GLN A 231 -18.42 -2.26 8.64
C GLN A 231 -19.02 -1.80 7.31
N MET A 232 -20.16 -1.12 7.37
CA MET A 232 -20.79 -0.52 6.19
C MET A 232 -20.38 0.95 6.09
N LEU A 233 -19.86 1.34 4.92
CA LEU A 233 -19.41 2.69 4.66
C LEU A 233 -20.53 3.58 4.13
N ARG A 234 -20.69 4.75 4.75
CA ARG A 234 -21.65 5.79 4.37
C ARG A 234 -20.91 6.90 3.64
N PHE A 235 -21.15 7.02 2.35
CA PHE A 235 -20.50 8.03 1.52
C PHE A 235 -21.17 9.39 1.68
N HIS A 236 -20.37 10.39 2.04
CA HIS A 236 -20.78 11.78 2.18
C HIS A 236 -20.11 12.64 1.10
N ASN A 237 -20.65 13.84 0.90
CA ASN A 237 -20.14 14.82 -0.06
C ASN A 237 -20.07 14.30 -1.51
N LEU A 238 -20.89 13.31 -1.87
CA LEU A 238 -21.01 12.85 -3.26
C LEU A 238 -21.54 13.95 -4.19
N ALA A 239 -22.25 14.95 -3.67
CA ALA A 239 -22.69 16.12 -4.44
C ALA A 239 -21.52 17.01 -4.92
N GLU A 240 -20.35 16.91 -4.28
CA GLU A 240 -19.12 17.58 -4.71
C GLU A 240 -18.45 16.84 -5.89
N LEU A 241 -18.86 15.60 -6.18
CA LEU A 241 -18.44 14.91 -7.38
C LEU A 241 -19.16 15.49 -8.60
N THR A 242 -18.38 15.93 -9.57
CA THR A 242 -18.90 16.38 -10.87
C THR A 242 -19.57 15.21 -11.60
N MET A 243 -20.55 15.51 -12.47
CA MET A 243 -21.17 14.48 -13.33
C MET A 243 -20.11 13.71 -14.14
N SER A 244 -19.06 14.39 -14.61
CA SER A 244 -17.93 13.75 -15.30
C SER A 244 -17.19 12.72 -14.43
N LYS A 245 -16.98 13.00 -13.13
CA LYS A 245 -16.37 12.05 -12.18
C LYS A 245 -17.26 10.82 -11.97
N LEU A 246 -18.58 11.00 -11.90
CA LEU A 246 -19.54 9.90 -11.80
C LEU A 246 -19.57 9.05 -13.09
N GLU A 247 -19.56 9.67 -14.27
CA GLU A 247 -19.47 8.97 -15.56
C GLU A 247 -18.18 8.15 -15.68
N ILE A 248 -17.06 8.66 -15.15
CA ILE A 248 -15.80 7.90 -15.09
C ILE A 248 -15.96 6.66 -14.22
N LEU A 249 -16.53 6.76 -13.02
CA LEU A 249 -16.77 5.60 -12.14
C LEU A 249 -17.59 4.50 -12.83
N HIS A 250 -18.61 4.88 -13.59
CA HIS A 250 -19.48 3.94 -14.30
C HIS A 250 -18.84 3.32 -15.54
N SER A 251 -17.87 4.00 -16.17
CA SER A 251 -17.26 3.55 -17.43
C SER A 251 -15.88 2.89 -17.26
N CYS A 252 -15.33 2.89 -16.05
CA CYS A 252 -14.01 2.36 -15.73
C CYS A 252 -14.08 1.04 -14.96
N PHE A 253 -13.03 0.24 -15.09
CA PHE A 253 -12.72 -0.79 -14.10
C PHE A 253 -12.21 -0.09 -12.84
N THR A 254 -12.96 -0.21 -11.75
CA THR A 254 -12.62 0.42 -10.48
C THR A 254 -12.14 -0.64 -9.49
N SER A 255 -11.03 -0.36 -8.82
CA SER A 255 -10.53 -1.16 -7.71
C SER A 255 -10.44 -0.33 -6.45
N GLU A 256 -10.79 -0.93 -5.32
CA GLU A 256 -10.77 -0.31 -4.01
C GLU A 256 -9.51 -0.68 -3.23
N HIS A 257 -8.83 0.32 -2.67
CA HIS A 257 -7.64 0.16 -1.84
C HIS A 257 -7.83 0.91 -0.54
N LEU A 258 -7.49 0.27 0.58
CA LEU A 258 -7.41 0.93 1.87
C LEU A 258 -5.95 1.29 2.14
N VAL A 259 -5.72 2.41 2.81
CA VAL A 259 -4.39 2.83 3.29
C VAL A 259 -4.54 3.57 4.61
N GLU A 260 -3.58 3.35 5.52
CA GLU A 260 -3.53 4.02 6.82
C GLU A 260 -2.26 4.85 6.95
N SER A 261 -2.42 6.06 7.48
CA SER A 261 -1.32 6.92 7.92
C SER A 261 -1.00 6.64 9.37
N GLN A 262 0.16 6.06 9.62
CA GLN A 262 0.65 5.88 11.00
C GLN A 262 0.95 7.21 11.69
N THR A 263 1.30 8.23 10.91
CA THR A 263 1.69 9.55 11.45
C THR A 263 0.49 10.41 11.85
N THR A 264 -0.64 10.29 11.14
CA THR A 264 -1.84 11.10 11.40
C THR A 264 -2.99 10.28 12.00
N GLY A 265 -2.92 8.96 11.97
CA GLY A 265 -4.00 8.06 12.39
C GLY A 265 -5.15 7.97 11.38
N GLU A 266 -5.06 8.68 10.26
CA GLU A 266 -6.12 8.70 9.24
C GLU A 266 -6.13 7.42 8.40
N THR A 267 -7.34 6.97 8.04
CA THR A 267 -7.55 5.89 7.08
C THR A 267 -8.20 6.46 5.83
N PHE A 268 -7.74 6.04 4.66
CA PHE A 268 -8.30 6.44 3.38
C PHE A 268 -8.77 5.24 2.59
N LEU A 269 -9.96 5.35 1.99
CA LEU A 269 -10.44 4.48 0.93
C LEU A 269 -10.17 5.15 -0.41
N ILE A 270 -9.48 4.46 -1.30
CA ILE A 270 -9.16 4.93 -2.63
C ILE A 270 -9.94 4.12 -3.66
N LYS A 271 -10.68 4.81 -4.53
CA LYS A 271 -11.27 4.22 -5.73
C LYS A 271 -10.38 4.54 -6.92
N TRP A 272 -9.68 3.53 -7.43
CA TRP A 272 -8.75 3.66 -8.53
C TRP A 272 -9.41 3.19 -9.83
N CYS A 273 -9.75 4.15 -10.69
CA CYS A 273 -10.52 3.95 -11.92
C CYS A 273 -9.59 3.87 -13.14
N ARG A 274 -9.67 2.76 -13.87
CA ARG A 274 -8.77 2.46 -14.98
C ARG A 274 -9.54 2.02 -16.22
N LYS A 275 -8.99 2.33 -17.39
CA LYS A 275 -9.54 1.95 -18.70
C LYS A 275 -8.49 1.24 -19.53
N THR A 276 -8.95 0.28 -20.30
CA THR A 276 -8.13 -0.34 -21.33
C THR A 276 -7.94 0.64 -22.47
N THR A 277 -6.69 1.00 -22.73
CA THR A 277 -6.31 1.77 -23.92
C THR A 277 -6.05 0.79 -25.07
N ARG A 278 -6.82 0.91 -26.15
CA ARG A 278 -6.64 0.09 -27.35
C ARG A 278 -5.60 0.76 -28.25
N SER A 279 -4.45 0.11 -28.42
CA SER A 279 -3.52 0.39 -29.51
C SER A 279 -3.83 -0.58 -30.66
N MET A 280 -3.75 -0.11 -31.91
CA MET A 280 -3.93 -0.96 -33.09
C MET A 280 -2.70 -1.87 -33.33
N LEU A 281 -1.57 -1.56 -32.70
CA LEU A 281 -0.28 -2.23 -32.91
C LEU A 281 0.24 -2.95 -31.66
N ASP A 282 -0.21 -2.58 -30.46
CA ASP A 282 0.27 -3.13 -29.19
C ASP A 282 -0.82 -3.88 -28.44
N MET A 283 -0.39 -4.76 -27.53
CA MET A 283 -1.29 -5.37 -26.54
C MET A 283 -2.06 -4.28 -25.77
N PRO A 284 -3.36 -4.47 -25.51
CA PRO A 284 -4.14 -3.50 -24.74
C PRO A 284 -3.51 -3.25 -23.38
N LYS A 285 -3.34 -1.98 -23.01
CA LYS A 285 -2.75 -1.56 -21.72
C LYS A 285 -3.78 -0.94 -20.81
N MET A 286 -3.72 -1.23 -19.52
CA MET A 286 -4.57 -0.59 -18.52
C MET A 286 -3.98 0.73 -18.06
N LYS A 287 -4.76 1.81 -18.16
CA LYS A 287 -4.33 3.16 -17.78
C LYS A 287 -5.25 3.75 -16.72
N THR A 288 -4.67 4.50 -15.80
CA THR A 288 -5.39 5.33 -14.84
C THR A 288 -6.13 6.45 -15.58
N GLU A 289 -7.44 6.49 -15.38
CA GLU A 289 -8.32 7.55 -15.88
C GLU A 289 -8.60 8.58 -14.78
N ALA A 290 -8.86 8.08 -13.57
CA ALA A 290 -9.10 8.91 -12.40
C ALA A 290 -8.82 8.14 -11.10
N LEU A 291 -8.68 8.90 -10.03
CA LEU A 291 -8.55 8.38 -8.68
C LEU A 291 -9.39 9.24 -7.74
N MET A 292 -10.16 8.60 -6.86
CA MET A 292 -10.92 9.29 -5.82
C MET A 292 -10.46 8.82 -4.46
N VAL A 293 -10.31 9.77 -3.53
CA VAL A 293 -9.90 9.49 -2.16
C VAL A 293 -11.05 9.86 -1.22
N PHE A 294 -11.35 8.96 -0.30
CA PHE A 294 -12.31 9.17 0.76
C PHE A 294 -11.60 9.01 2.11
N ARG A 295 -11.65 10.03 2.96
CA ARG A 295 -11.22 9.93 4.35
C ARG A 295 -12.28 9.17 5.14
N LEU A 296 -11.87 8.15 5.89
CA LEU A 296 -12.75 7.35 6.74
C LEU A 296 -12.67 7.82 8.19
N ASP A 297 -13.82 7.87 8.86
CA ASP A 297 -13.89 8.00 10.32
C ASP A 297 -14.18 6.65 11.00
N GLU A 298 -14.20 6.65 12.33
CA GLU A 298 -14.38 5.45 13.15
C GLU A 298 -15.82 4.88 13.03
N GLU A 299 -16.80 5.74 12.76
CA GLU A 299 -18.22 5.39 12.60
C GLU A 299 -18.56 4.80 11.21
N GLY A 300 -17.58 4.75 10.30
CA GLY A 300 -17.73 4.23 8.95
C GLY A 300 -18.31 5.25 7.97
N ASN A 301 -18.13 6.54 8.21
CA ASN A 301 -18.41 7.57 7.21
C ASN A 301 -17.19 7.72 6.29
N ALA A 302 -17.46 7.85 4.99
CA ALA A 302 -16.46 8.05 3.96
C ALA A 302 -16.67 9.42 3.31
N PHE A 303 -15.81 10.37 3.63
CA PHE A 303 -15.86 11.74 3.13
C PHE A 303 -14.94 11.91 1.93
N TYR A 304 -15.50 12.28 0.77
CA TYR A 304 -14.69 12.62 -0.38
C TYR A 304 -13.71 13.76 -0.04
N THR A 305 -12.46 13.66 -0.47
CA THR A 305 -11.45 14.71 -0.29
C THR A 305 -10.53 14.83 -1.50
N GLU A 306 -10.16 16.08 -1.80
CA GLU A 306 -9.11 16.45 -2.77
C GLU A 306 -7.82 16.91 -2.05
N ASP A 307 -7.82 16.84 -0.71
CA ASP A 307 -6.70 17.24 0.14
C ASP A 307 -6.45 16.23 1.27
N ILE A 308 -5.30 15.57 1.21
CA ILE A 308 -4.78 14.68 2.26
C ILE A 308 -3.65 15.34 3.06
N GLY A 309 -3.46 16.64 2.92
CA GLY A 309 -2.43 17.42 3.63
C GLY A 309 -1.02 17.07 3.15
N ASP A 310 -0.11 16.89 4.11
CA ASP A 310 1.31 16.60 3.82
C ASP A 310 1.55 15.16 3.31
N LEU A 311 0.52 14.32 3.22
CA LEU A 311 0.68 12.90 2.90
C LEU A 311 0.90 12.66 1.40
N VAL A 312 1.63 11.56 1.12
CA VAL A 312 1.73 10.93 -0.19
C VAL A 312 1.36 9.46 -0.06
N ILE A 313 0.39 9.00 -0.85
CA ILE A 313 -0.03 7.61 -0.90
C ILE A 313 0.70 6.89 -2.03
N PHE A 314 1.14 5.67 -1.80
CA PHE A 314 1.80 4.81 -2.78
C PHE A 314 0.91 3.60 -3.09
N LEU A 315 0.48 3.51 -4.35
CA LEU A 315 -0.30 2.38 -4.88
C LEU A 315 0.54 1.56 -5.84
N SER A 316 0.68 0.27 -5.55
CA SER A 316 1.38 -0.65 -6.43
C SER A 316 0.80 -2.07 -6.38
N ARG A 317 1.52 -3.09 -6.86
CA ARG A 317 1.17 -4.50 -6.58
C ARG A 317 1.57 -4.96 -5.17
N ALA A 318 2.32 -4.15 -4.43
CA ALA A 318 2.57 -4.34 -3.01
C ALA A 318 1.40 -3.83 -2.16
N GLU A 319 1.40 -4.14 -0.87
CA GLU A 319 0.52 -3.53 0.12
C GLU A 319 0.64 -1.99 0.06
N PRO A 320 -0.48 -1.24 -0.09
CA PRO A 320 -0.48 0.22 -0.09
C PRO A 320 0.06 0.80 1.22
N PHE A 321 0.79 1.91 1.11
CA PHE A 321 1.24 2.66 2.27
C PHE A 321 1.19 4.16 1.98
N CYS A 322 1.31 4.97 3.03
CA CYS A 322 1.44 6.40 2.89
C CYS A 322 2.46 6.97 3.87
N VAL A 323 3.08 8.08 3.49
CA VAL A 323 4.10 8.77 4.28
C VAL A 323 3.93 10.28 4.18
N PRO A 324 4.34 11.06 5.20
CA PRO A 324 4.46 12.51 5.09
C PRO A 324 5.56 12.91 4.10
N ALA A 325 5.26 13.80 3.16
CA ALA A 325 6.21 14.35 2.21
C ALA A 325 7.32 15.12 2.91
N SER A 326 7.00 15.82 4.01
CA SER A 326 7.97 16.58 4.79
C SER A 326 9.08 15.74 5.42
N SER A 327 8.87 14.44 5.62
CA SER A 327 9.91 13.52 6.09
C SER A 327 10.95 13.18 5.03
N PHE A 328 10.68 13.42 3.75
CA PHE A 328 11.54 13.03 2.64
C PHE A 328 11.75 14.21 1.67
N PRO A 329 12.83 15.00 1.84
CA PRO A 329 13.10 16.17 1.02
C PRO A 329 13.08 15.84 -0.48
N GLY A 330 12.24 16.55 -1.25
CA GLY A 330 12.06 16.35 -2.69
C GLY A 330 10.71 15.73 -3.08
N MET A 331 9.96 15.19 -2.11
CA MET A 331 8.58 14.74 -2.33
C MET A 331 7.58 15.89 -2.39
N TYR A 332 6.48 15.68 -3.10
CA TYR A 332 5.38 16.64 -3.21
C TYR A 332 4.16 16.12 -2.45
N PRO A 333 3.59 16.89 -1.50
CA PRO A 333 2.44 16.47 -0.72
C PRO A 333 1.16 16.42 -1.55
N ASN A 334 0.08 15.93 -0.94
CA ASN A 334 -1.26 15.82 -1.50
C ASN A 334 -1.32 15.08 -2.85
N ARG A 335 -0.67 13.91 -2.89
CA ARG A 335 -0.45 13.15 -4.11
C ARG A 335 -0.60 11.66 -3.90
N VAL A 336 -1.01 10.96 -4.97
CA VAL A 336 -0.96 9.49 -5.05
C VAL A 336 0.03 9.08 -6.11
N GLU A 337 1.10 8.39 -5.72
CA GLU A 337 2.06 7.75 -6.60
C GLU A 337 1.52 6.37 -7.03
N ILE A 338 1.56 6.11 -8.32
CA ILE A 338 0.99 4.92 -8.95
C ILE A 338 2.10 4.14 -9.63
N PHE A 339 2.14 2.84 -9.38
CA PHE A 339 3.06 1.94 -10.07
C PHE A 339 2.43 0.57 -10.31
N ASP A 340 2.12 0.26 -11.55
CA ASP A 340 1.54 -1.02 -11.94
C ASP A 340 2.18 -1.55 -13.22
N VAL A 341 1.76 -2.75 -13.65
CA VAL A 341 2.32 -3.47 -14.79
C VAL A 341 2.43 -2.59 -16.04
N ASP A 342 1.42 -1.79 -16.36
CA ASP A 342 1.36 -1.01 -17.60
C ASP A 342 1.68 0.49 -17.44
N GLU A 343 1.86 0.97 -16.21
CA GLU A 343 2.01 2.40 -15.95
C GLU A 343 2.80 2.74 -14.69
N ILE A 344 3.53 3.84 -14.76
CA ILE A 344 4.11 4.52 -13.60
C ILE A 344 3.77 6.00 -13.67
N GLY A 345 3.45 6.61 -12.54
CA GLY A 345 3.13 8.03 -12.50
C GLY A 345 2.50 8.46 -11.20
N SER A 346 1.75 9.56 -11.27
CA SER A 346 1.15 10.18 -10.10
C SER A 346 -0.16 10.88 -10.41
N VAL A 347 -0.97 11.07 -9.37
CA VAL A 347 -2.19 11.88 -9.40
C VAL A 347 -2.05 13.00 -8.38
N ASN A 348 -2.14 14.25 -8.82
CA ASN A 348 -2.28 15.40 -7.93
C ASN A 348 -3.75 15.52 -7.52
N LEU A 349 -4.05 15.42 -6.22
CA LEU A 349 -5.43 15.39 -5.74
C LEU A 349 -6.11 16.76 -5.83
N ALA A 350 -5.38 17.86 -5.56
CA ALA A 350 -5.92 19.22 -5.62
C ALA A 350 -6.38 19.62 -7.04
N THR A 351 -5.69 19.13 -8.07
CA THR A 351 -6.02 19.44 -9.48
C THR A 351 -6.72 18.29 -10.20
N GLY A 352 -6.83 17.12 -9.57
CA GLY A 352 -7.28 15.88 -10.21
C GLY A 352 -6.41 15.43 -11.40
N THR A 353 -5.20 15.98 -11.57
CA THR A 353 -4.38 15.76 -12.76
C THR A 353 -3.67 14.40 -12.68
N VAL A 354 -3.97 13.53 -13.64
CA VAL A 354 -3.32 12.23 -13.81
C VAL A 354 -2.12 12.37 -14.74
N SER A 355 -0.92 12.05 -14.24
CA SER A 355 0.35 12.10 -14.99
C SER A 355 1.02 10.73 -14.97
N THR A 356 0.64 9.86 -15.90
CA THR A 356 1.19 8.50 -16.04
C THR A 356 1.94 8.31 -17.36
N ARG A 357 2.98 7.47 -17.32
CA ARG A 357 3.75 7.02 -18.48
C ARG A 357 3.57 5.53 -18.67
N ASN A 358 3.41 5.11 -19.92
CA ASN A 358 3.21 3.71 -20.26
C ASN A 358 4.57 3.00 -20.38
N SER A 359 4.72 1.89 -19.67
CA SER A 359 5.82 0.95 -19.81
C SER A 359 5.38 -0.37 -19.20
N THR A 360 5.99 -1.48 -19.62
CA THR A 360 5.69 -2.80 -19.03
C THR A 360 6.73 -3.11 -17.97
N PHE A 361 6.28 -3.23 -16.72
CA PHE A 361 7.14 -3.47 -15.57
C PHE A 361 6.95 -4.89 -15.04
N ASN A 362 8.07 -5.55 -14.76
CA ASN A 362 8.01 -6.93 -14.30
C ASN A 362 7.70 -7.04 -12.79
N ALA A 363 8.19 -6.09 -11.99
CA ALA A 363 8.02 -6.08 -10.54
C ALA A 363 7.50 -4.70 -10.07
N PRO A 364 6.25 -4.32 -10.38
CA PRO A 364 5.72 -2.99 -10.07
C PRO A 364 5.40 -2.86 -8.57
N TYR A 365 6.46 -2.76 -7.77
CA TYR A 365 6.42 -2.67 -6.32
C TYR A 365 7.00 -1.33 -5.87
N TYR A 366 6.23 -0.63 -5.03
CA TYR A 366 6.78 0.39 -4.15
C TYR A 366 7.20 -0.26 -2.84
N ILE A 367 8.43 0.02 -2.42
CA ILE A 367 8.95 -0.38 -1.12
C ILE A 367 8.79 0.81 -0.15
N PRO A 368 8.16 0.62 1.02
CA PRO A 368 8.04 1.68 2.01
C PRO A 368 9.40 2.03 2.63
N PRO A 369 9.52 3.16 3.34
CA PRO A 369 10.74 3.52 4.07
C PRO A 369 11.25 2.38 4.94
N GLN A 370 12.55 2.10 4.83
CA GLN A 370 13.22 1.05 5.57
C GLN A 370 14.09 1.68 6.65
N ASN A 371 14.07 1.12 7.86
CA ASN A 371 14.95 1.58 8.92
C ASN A 371 16.39 1.13 8.61
N ILE A 372 17.32 2.07 8.62
CA ILE A 372 18.74 1.81 8.46
C ILE A 372 19.36 1.80 9.86
N GLU A 373 19.97 0.69 10.25
CA GLU A 373 20.79 0.67 11.45
C GLU A 373 21.97 1.62 11.24
N SER A 374 22.13 2.62 12.11
CA SER A 374 23.33 3.44 12.11
C SER A 374 24.49 2.52 12.45
N THR A 375 25.31 2.19 11.46
CA THR A 375 26.61 1.56 11.70
C THR A 375 27.41 2.56 12.54
N THR A 376 27.52 2.30 13.84
CA THR A 376 28.48 2.98 14.70
C THR A 376 29.86 2.60 14.18
N ASN A 377 30.51 3.54 13.47
CA ASN A 377 31.90 3.45 13.08
C ASN A 377 32.84 3.35 14.28
#